data_AF-A0A936SNP8-F1
#
_entry.id   AF-A0A936SNP8-F1
#
_cell.length_a   1.000
_cell.length_b   1.000
_cell.length_c   1.000
_cell.angle_alpha   90.00
_cell.angle_beta   90.00
_cell.angle_gamma   90.00
#
_symmetry.space_group_name_H-M   'P 1'
#
loop_
_entity.id
_entity.type
_entity.pdbx_description
1 polymer ?
#
loop_
_entity_poly.entity_id
_entity_poly.type
_entity_poly.pdbx_seq_one_letter_code
_entity_poly.pdbx_strand_id
1 'polypeptide(L)'
;MIAAIEPGAQALLAYLQPQPQPVAWEAHLLSMAANQRAVVRYTIPPGRPGAAPLRLIGKFYADERGAPTYQAMRALSSALDHAATPALLAIPAALFYSPQLRLLAQAHVAGRPYNTLAGQRDFRAYLRLAGRALAELHALPVALGTPLELADHLHDLIHPHPLELAVRVPEFHTRIEQLLSALAARERAAPRPVAAAPIHRDFHLRQLFYGQQRVWLIDWDLFACGDPALDVGNFLVYLRTHLGARADAACDAFLAGYCADHASHATLHRSPIYQAFTYLRLACKRFRLQGQCWRDQVDTMLRRGEACLAG
;
A
#
# COMPACT_ATOMS: atom_id res chain seq x y z
N MET A 1 -7.88 -6.98 -22.81
CA MET A 1 -8.21 -7.22 -21.39
C MET A 1 -9.56 -7.88 -21.17
N ILE A 2 -10.70 -7.38 -21.71
CA ILE A 2 -11.99 -8.10 -21.58
C ILE A 2 -11.85 -9.56 -22.07
N ALA A 3 -11.12 -9.77 -23.18
CA ALA A 3 -10.77 -11.10 -23.69
C ALA A 3 -9.92 -11.97 -22.74
N ALA A 4 -9.31 -11.41 -21.69
CA ALA A 4 -8.53 -12.15 -20.70
C ALA A 4 -9.34 -12.55 -19.45
N ILE A 5 -10.56 -12.01 -19.28
CA ILE A 5 -11.41 -12.28 -18.10
C ILE A 5 -11.84 -13.75 -18.09
N GLU A 6 -12.28 -14.28 -19.23
CA GLU A 6 -12.71 -15.67 -19.37
C GLU A 6 -11.55 -16.68 -19.25
N PRO A 7 -10.40 -16.51 -19.94
CA PRO A 7 -9.20 -17.31 -19.68
C PRO A 7 -8.76 -17.27 -18.21
N GLY A 8 -8.90 -16.12 -17.54
CA GLY A 8 -8.63 -15.99 -16.12
C GLY A 8 -9.59 -16.78 -15.24
N ALA A 9 -10.88 -16.79 -15.57
CA ALA A 9 -11.87 -17.64 -14.89
C ALA A 9 -11.56 -19.13 -15.07
N GLN A 10 -11.18 -19.55 -16.28
CA GLN A 10 -10.80 -20.93 -16.58
C GLN A 10 -9.57 -21.37 -15.78
N ALA A 11 -8.52 -20.55 -15.73
CA ALA A 11 -7.33 -20.82 -14.92
C ALA A 11 -7.67 -20.96 -13.42
N LEU A 12 -8.58 -20.12 -12.94
CA LEU A 12 -9.05 -20.14 -11.56
C LEU A 12 -9.88 -21.38 -11.24
N LEU A 13 -10.77 -21.79 -12.13
CA LEU A 13 -11.55 -23.03 -11.97
C LEU A 13 -10.64 -24.26 -11.99
N ALA A 14 -9.66 -24.30 -12.88
CA ALA A 14 -8.67 -25.38 -12.94
C ALA A 14 -7.85 -25.50 -11.65
N TYR A 15 -7.55 -24.37 -10.99
CA TYR A 15 -6.88 -24.38 -9.67
C TYR A 15 -7.79 -24.93 -8.56
N LEU A 16 -9.08 -24.57 -8.55
CA LEU A 16 -10.01 -24.97 -7.51
C LEU A 16 -10.50 -26.42 -7.66
N GLN A 17 -10.62 -26.90 -8.89
CA GLN A 17 -11.17 -28.22 -9.22
C GLN A 17 -10.27 -28.91 -10.25
N PRO A 18 -9.48 -29.91 -9.82
CA PRO A 18 -8.63 -30.68 -10.74
C PRO A 18 -9.42 -31.52 -11.76
N GLN A 19 -10.73 -31.74 -11.54
CA GLN A 19 -11.61 -32.42 -12.49
C GLN A 19 -12.63 -31.44 -13.08
N PRO A 20 -12.67 -31.27 -14.41
CA PRO A 20 -13.45 -30.23 -15.06
C PRO A 20 -14.94 -30.61 -15.06
N GLN A 21 -15.73 -29.94 -14.23
CA GLN A 21 -17.16 -29.80 -14.44
C GLN A 21 -17.48 -28.35 -14.80
N PRO A 22 -18.49 -28.10 -15.65
CA PRO A 22 -18.93 -26.73 -15.93
C PRO A 22 -19.46 -26.10 -14.64
N VAL A 23 -18.69 -25.19 -14.06
CA VAL A 23 -19.07 -24.39 -12.90
C VAL A 23 -19.49 -23.01 -13.38
N ALA A 24 -20.72 -22.60 -13.05
CA ALA A 24 -21.17 -21.23 -13.31
C ALA A 24 -20.29 -20.23 -12.54
N TRP A 25 -20.05 -19.06 -13.11
CA TRP A 25 -19.29 -17.99 -12.46
C TRP A 25 -19.75 -16.62 -12.97
N GLU A 26 -19.50 -15.60 -12.15
CA GLU A 26 -19.72 -14.20 -12.49
C GLU A 26 -18.42 -13.41 -12.31
N ALA A 27 -18.17 -12.44 -13.19
CA ALA A 27 -17.03 -11.55 -13.10
C ALA A 27 -17.49 -10.09 -13.00
N HIS A 28 -16.86 -9.34 -12.10
CA HIS A 28 -17.07 -7.91 -11.94
C HIS A 28 -15.74 -7.17 -12.01
N LEU A 29 -15.55 -6.31 -13.02
CA LEU A 29 -14.37 -5.46 -13.14
C LEU A 29 -14.38 -4.42 -12.01
N LEU A 30 -13.39 -4.48 -11.13
CA LEU A 30 -13.25 -3.53 -10.01
C LEU A 30 -12.46 -2.29 -10.42
N SER A 31 -11.43 -2.46 -11.26
CA SER A 31 -10.63 -1.34 -11.77
C SER A 31 -9.89 -1.73 -13.05
N MET A 32 -9.64 -0.74 -13.90
CA MET A 32 -8.81 -0.87 -15.10
C MET A 32 -7.94 0.39 -15.23
N ALA A 33 -6.62 0.20 -15.35
CA ALA A 33 -5.67 1.28 -15.59
C ALA A 33 -5.41 1.47 -17.09
N ALA A 34 -4.91 2.64 -17.49
CA ALA A 34 -4.62 2.97 -18.88
C ALA A 34 -3.59 2.02 -19.54
N ASN A 35 -2.68 1.46 -18.75
CA ASN A 35 -1.70 0.47 -19.21
C ASN A 35 -2.27 -0.96 -19.29
N GLN A 36 -3.59 -1.12 -19.23
CA GLN A 36 -4.25 -2.43 -19.23
C GLN A 36 -3.90 -3.34 -18.03
N ARG A 37 -3.53 -2.77 -16.87
CA ARG A 37 -3.65 -3.49 -15.59
C ARG A 37 -5.12 -3.53 -15.17
N ALA A 38 -5.62 -4.67 -14.70
CA ALA A 38 -6.96 -4.78 -14.16
C ALA A 38 -7.07 -5.59 -12.89
N VAL A 39 -8.13 -5.30 -12.15
CA VAL A 39 -8.56 -6.08 -10.99
C VAL A 39 -9.99 -6.51 -11.23
N VAL A 40 -10.23 -7.82 -11.22
CA VAL A 40 -11.53 -8.44 -11.45
C VAL A 40 -11.90 -9.25 -10.23
N ARG A 41 -13.15 -9.13 -9.77
CA ARG A 41 -13.70 -10.05 -8.77
C ARG A 41 -14.45 -11.16 -9.48
N TYR A 42 -14.06 -12.39 -9.22
CA TYR A 42 -14.79 -13.58 -9.63
C TYR A 42 -15.66 -14.07 -8.47
N THR A 43 -16.90 -14.45 -8.78
CA THR A 43 -17.85 -15.04 -7.84
C THR A 43 -18.30 -16.38 -8.39
N ILE A 44 -18.10 -17.43 -7.61
CA ILE A 44 -18.56 -18.78 -7.92
C ILE A 44 -19.72 -19.09 -6.96
N PRO A 45 -20.92 -19.43 -7.47
CA PRO A 45 -22.06 -19.77 -6.64
C PRO A 45 -21.76 -21.03 -5.82
N PRO A 46 -22.41 -21.17 -4.65
CA PRO A 46 -22.21 -22.33 -3.79
C PRO A 46 -22.65 -23.62 -4.49
N GLY A 47 -21.85 -24.68 -4.37
CA GLY A 47 -22.21 -26.01 -4.91
C GLY A 47 -23.26 -26.76 -4.07
N ARG A 48 -23.68 -26.21 -2.93
CA ARG A 48 -24.72 -26.78 -2.05
C ARG A 48 -25.63 -25.66 -1.50
N PRO A 49 -26.95 -25.92 -1.33
CA PRO A 49 -27.85 -24.97 -0.69
C PRO A 49 -27.35 -24.56 0.71
N GLY A 50 -27.37 -23.26 1.01
CA GLY A 50 -26.97 -22.72 2.33
C GLY A 50 -25.48 -22.39 2.49
N ALA A 51 -24.61 -22.76 1.54
CA ALA A 51 -23.21 -22.31 1.56
C ALA A 51 -23.06 -20.90 0.98
N ALA A 52 -22.04 -20.16 1.43
CA ALA A 52 -21.70 -18.85 0.87
C ALA A 52 -21.01 -19.00 -0.50
N PRO A 53 -21.20 -18.05 -1.43
CA PRO A 53 -20.47 -18.05 -2.70
C PRO A 53 -18.97 -17.81 -2.46
N LEU A 54 -18.13 -18.49 -3.24
CA LEU A 54 -16.69 -18.28 -3.22
C LEU A 54 -16.37 -17.01 -4.00
N ARG A 55 -15.61 -16.09 -3.39
CA ARG A 55 -15.18 -14.84 -4.01
C ARG A 55 -13.67 -14.76 -4.08
N LEU A 56 -13.18 -14.35 -5.24
CA LEU A 56 -11.76 -14.31 -5.55
C LEU A 56 -11.42 -13.03 -6.32
N ILE A 57 -10.18 -12.58 -6.22
CA ILE A 57 -9.67 -11.43 -6.94
C ILE A 57 -8.60 -11.89 -7.94
N GLY A 58 -8.81 -11.58 -9.21
CA GLY A 58 -7.79 -11.70 -10.26
C GLY A 58 -7.17 -10.35 -10.55
N LYS A 59 -5.84 -10.24 -10.40
CA LYS A 59 -5.05 -9.06 -10.79
C LYS A 59 -4.28 -9.39 -12.06
N PHE A 60 -4.64 -8.72 -13.15
CA PHE A 60 -3.97 -8.80 -14.44
C PHE A 60 -2.91 -7.71 -14.53
N TYR A 61 -1.67 -8.09 -14.79
CA TYR A 61 -0.54 -7.17 -14.89
C TYR A 61 -0.20 -6.88 -16.35
N ALA A 62 0.21 -5.64 -16.61
CA ALA A 62 0.73 -5.23 -17.91
C ALA A 62 2.20 -5.69 -18.11
N ASP A 63 2.88 -6.01 -17.01
CA ASP A 63 4.30 -6.31 -16.92
C ASP A 63 4.54 -7.53 -16.03
N GLU A 64 5.80 -7.82 -15.72
CA GLU A 64 6.21 -9.04 -15.00
C GLU A 64 6.11 -8.93 -13.47
N ARG A 65 5.55 -7.84 -12.93
CA ARG A 65 5.45 -7.64 -11.46
C ARG A 65 4.55 -8.65 -10.74
N GLY A 66 3.69 -9.36 -11.46
CA GLY A 66 2.80 -10.34 -10.85
C GLY A 66 3.52 -11.51 -10.19
N ALA A 67 4.61 -12.01 -10.80
CA ALA A 67 5.41 -13.11 -10.25
C ALA A 67 6.09 -12.74 -8.90
N PRO A 68 6.87 -11.64 -8.79
CA PRO A 68 7.46 -11.25 -7.50
C PRO A 68 6.39 -10.89 -6.46
N THR A 69 5.26 -10.28 -6.87
CA THR A 69 4.15 -10.01 -5.94
C THR A 69 3.59 -11.31 -5.35
N TYR A 70 3.36 -12.33 -6.19
CA TYR A 70 2.90 -13.65 -5.75
C TYR A 70 3.88 -14.28 -4.74
N GLN A 71 5.18 -14.26 -5.04
CA GLN A 71 6.21 -14.80 -4.15
C GLN A 71 6.27 -14.06 -2.81
N ALA A 72 6.21 -12.72 -2.84
CA ALA A 72 6.18 -11.89 -1.64
C ALA A 72 4.97 -12.21 -0.76
N MET A 73 3.77 -12.29 -1.32
CA MET A 73 2.57 -12.65 -0.59
C MET A 73 2.67 -14.05 0.04
N ARG A 74 3.23 -15.03 -0.69
CA ARG A 74 3.46 -16.37 -0.14
C ARG A 74 4.45 -16.37 1.03
N ALA A 75 5.53 -15.60 0.93
CA ALA A 75 6.53 -15.47 1.99
C ALA A 75 5.95 -14.79 3.25
N LEU A 76 5.20 -13.70 3.06
CA LEU A 76 4.50 -13.00 4.15
C LEU A 76 3.48 -13.90 4.84
N SER A 77 2.68 -14.67 4.08
CA SER A 77 1.70 -15.60 4.65
C SER A 77 2.40 -16.65 5.49
N SER A 78 3.47 -17.24 4.95
CA SER A 78 4.26 -18.24 5.67
C SER A 78 4.84 -17.66 6.97
N ALA A 79 5.38 -16.44 6.95
CA ALA A 79 5.93 -15.83 8.15
C ALA A 79 4.85 -15.58 9.22
N LEU A 80 3.65 -15.16 8.83
CA LEU A 80 2.51 -14.96 9.72
C LEU A 80 1.98 -16.27 10.30
N ASP A 81 1.92 -17.33 9.49
CA ASP A 81 1.44 -18.66 9.92
C ASP A 81 2.38 -19.34 10.93
N HIS A 82 3.68 -19.00 10.91
CA HIS A 82 4.69 -19.50 11.86
C HIS A 82 4.87 -18.62 13.11
N ALA A 83 4.12 -17.52 13.24
CA ALA A 83 4.19 -16.67 14.43
C ALA A 83 3.64 -17.41 15.67
N ALA A 84 4.27 -17.20 16.83
CA ALA A 84 3.91 -17.87 18.08
C ALA A 84 2.50 -17.51 18.59
N THR A 85 1.99 -16.34 18.20
CA THR A 85 0.66 -15.86 18.54
C THR A 85 -0.12 -15.53 17.27
N PRO A 86 -1.46 -15.70 17.26
CA PRO A 86 -2.26 -15.28 16.12
C PRO A 86 -2.02 -13.81 15.77
N ALA A 87 -1.54 -13.54 14.56
CA ALA A 87 -1.23 -12.19 14.11
C ALA A 87 -2.48 -11.33 13.96
N LEU A 88 -2.38 -10.04 14.33
CA LEU A 88 -3.41 -9.05 14.03
C LEU A 88 -3.41 -8.73 12.52
N LEU A 89 -2.22 -8.64 11.93
CA LEU A 89 -2.03 -8.48 10.49
C LEU A 89 -2.51 -9.74 9.76
N ALA A 90 -3.30 -9.52 8.72
CA ALA A 90 -3.71 -10.55 7.79
C ALA A 90 -3.44 -10.10 6.36
N ILE A 91 -3.13 -11.06 5.49
CA ILE A 91 -2.94 -10.82 4.06
C ILE A 91 -3.84 -11.76 3.26
N PRO A 92 -4.35 -11.36 2.09
CA PRO A 92 -5.10 -12.26 1.23
C PRO A 92 -4.26 -13.47 0.84
N ALA A 93 -4.84 -14.67 0.93
CA ALA A 93 -4.17 -15.88 0.45
C ALA A 93 -3.89 -15.75 -1.05
N ALA A 94 -2.62 -15.79 -1.43
CA ALA A 94 -2.18 -15.86 -2.83
C ALA A 94 -2.35 -17.30 -3.33
N LEU A 95 -3.31 -17.51 -4.24
CA LEU A 95 -3.71 -18.84 -4.68
C LEU A 95 -2.77 -19.39 -5.75
N PHE A 96 -2.60 -18.65 -6.83
CA PHE A 96 -1.67 -18.98 -7.92
C PHE A 96 -1.29 -17.74 -8.72
N TYR A 97 -0.22 -17.89 -9.50
CA TYR A 97 0.16 -16.96 -10.55
C TYR A 97 0.27 -17.71 -11.89
N SER A 98 -0.36 -17.18 -12.94
CA SER A 98 -0.21 -17.67 -14.32
C SER A 98 0.71 -16.71 -15.09
N PRO A 99 1.94 -17.14 -15.47
CA PRO A 99 2.83 -16.33 -16.29
C PRO A 99 2.25 -15.99 -17.66
N GLN A 100 1.53 -16.94 -18.28
CA GLN A 100 0.94 -16.79 -19.60
C GLN A 100 -0.12 -15.68 -19.64
N LEU A 101 -0.94 -15.59 -18.59
CA LEU A 101 -1.98 -14.57 -18.46
C LEU A 101 -1.51 -13.33 -17.70
N ARG A 102 -0.29 -13.35 -17.14
CA ARG A 102 0.19 -12.37 -16.15
C ARG A 102 -0.87 -12.09 -15.08
N LEU A 103 -1.45 -13.18 -14.55
CA LEU A 103 -2.60 -13.16 -13.65
C LEU A 103 -2.20 -13.69 -12.27
N LEU A 104 -2.34 -12.85 -11.25
CA LEU A 104 -2.31 -13.25 -9.85
C LEU A 104 -3.74 -13.46 -9.35
N ALA A 105 -4.06 -14.65 -8.88
CA ALA A 105 -5.31 -14.94 -8.19
C ALA A 105 -5.10 -14.96 -6.68
N GLN A 106 -5.98 -14.28 -5.95
CA GLN A 106 -5.95 -14.24 -4.49
C GLN A 106 -7.36 -14.33 -3.89
N ALA A 107 -7.44 -14.72 -2.61
CA ALA A 107 -8.69 -14.71 -1.86
C ALA A 107 -9.30 -13.30 -1.77
N HIS A 108 -10.63 -13.21 -1.82
CA HIS A 108 -11.33 -11.97 -1.51
C HIS A 108 -11.35 -11.73 0.00
N VAL A 109 -11.02 -10.50 0.43
CA VAL A 109 -11.10 -10.10 1.83
C VAL A 109 -12.54 -9.74 2.20
N ALA A 110 -13.15 -10.54 3.06
CA ALA A 110 -14.44 -10.23 3.66
C ALA A 110 -14.22 -9.38 4.93
N GLY A 111 -14.27 -8.06 4.80
CA GLY A 111 -14.09 -7.13 5.92
C GLY A 111 -14.68 -5.75 5.65
N ARG A 112 -14.79 -4.94 6.71
CA ARG A 112 -15.22 -3.54 6.63
C ARG A 112 -14.03 -2.67 6.18
N PRO A 113 -14.14 -1.91 5.09
CA PRO A 113 -13.09 -0.99 4.65
C PRO A 113 -12.74 0.07 5.70
N TYR A 114 -11.46 0.36 5.88
CA TYR A 114 -10.98 1.34 6.87
C TYR A 114 -11.38 2.78 6.58
N ASN A 115 -11.59 3.14 5.31
CA ASN A 115 -12.15 4.45 4.94
C ASN A 115 -13.56 4.66 5.54
N THR A 116 -14.39 3.62 5.60
CA THR A 116 -15.70 3.65 6.25
C THR A 116 -15.56 3.71 7.77
N LEU A 117 -14.61 2.96 8.34
CA LEU A 117 -14.36 2.93 9.78
C LEU A 117 -13.81 4.25 10.32
N ALA A 118 -12.99 4.95 9.53
CA ALA A 118 -12.48 6.28 9.87
C ALA A 118 -13.59 7.34 10.01
N GLY A 119 -14.76 7.10 9.40
CA GLY A 119 -15.95 7.92 9.54
C GLY A 119 -16.73 7.71 10.84
N GLN A 120 -16.49 6.61 11.56
CA GLN A 120 -17.26 6.23 12.76
C GLN A 120 -16.80 6.95 14.03
N ARG A 121 -17.59 6.87 15.10
CA ARG A 121 -17.27 7.49 16.40
C ARG A 121 -16.04 6.86 17.07
N ASP A 122 -15.90 5.55 16.91
CA ASP A 122 -14.86 4.70 17.49
C ASP A 122 -13.59 4.58 16.62
N PHE A 123 -13.42 5.45 15.60
CA PHE A 123 -12.31 5.37 14.64
C PHE A 123 -10.93 5.18 15.28
N ARG A 124 -10.67 5.84 16.42
CA ARG A 124 -9.39 5.76 17.15
C ARG A 124 -9.00 4.31 17.49
N ALA A 125 -9.96 3.46 17.83
CA ALA A 125 -9.68 2.05 18.10
C ALA A 125 -9.16 1.34 16.85
N TYR A 126 -9.82 1.55 15.71
CA TYR A 126 -9.38 0.97 14.43
C TYR A 126 -8.03 1.51 13.97
N LEU A 127 -7.78 2.81 14.12
CA LEU A 127 -6.48 3.40 13.75
C LEU A 127 -5.34 2.85 14.63
N ARG A 128 -5.60 2.59 15.92
CA ARG A 128 -4.65 1.89 16.79
C ARG A 128 -4.36 0.47 16.30
N LEU A 129 -5.39 -0.26 15.86
CA LEU A 129 -5.20 -1.59 15.25
C LEU A 129 -4.40 -1.52 13.95
N ALA A 130 -4.61 -0.50 13.10
CA ALA A 130 -3.79 -0.31 11.91
C ALA A 130 -2.32 -0.03 12.24
N GLY A 131 -2.05 0.75 13.29
CA GLY A 131 -0.70 0.98 13.80
C GLY A 131 -0.01 -0.32 14.23
N ARG A 132 -0.70 -1.14 15.02
CA ARG A 132 -0.20 -2.46 15.45
C ARG A 132 0.06 -3.40 14.28
N ALA A 133 -0.88 -3.49 13.33
CA ALA A 133 -0.73 -4.34 12.16
C ALA A 133 0.45 -3.93 11.26
N LEU A 134 0.73 -2.62 11.14
CA LEU A 134 1.91 -2.16 10.42
C LEU A 134 3.21 -2.46 11.18
N ALA A 135 3.21 -2.33 12.51
CA ALA A 135 4.35 -2.73 13.33
C ALA A 135 4.63 -4.23 13.21
N GLU A 136 3.60 -5.08 13.20
CA GLU A 136 3.73 -6.52 12.93
C GLU A 136 4.35 -6.77 11.56
N LEU A 137 3.91 -6.09 10.48
CA LEU A 137 4.51 -6.20 9.15
C LEU A 137 6.02 -5.91 9.20
N HIS A 138 6.39 -4.79 9.82
CA HIS A 138 7.79 -4.35 9.89
C HIS A 138 8.66 -5.28 10.73
N ALA A 139 8.06 -6.09 11.61
CA ALA A 139 8.76 -7.08 12.44
C ALA A 139 8.83 -8.47 11.80
N LEU A 140 8.18 -8.72 10.66
CA LEU A 140 8.16 -10.05 10.06
C LEU A 140 9.56 -10.49 9.58
N PRO A 141 10.00 -11.72 9.94
CA PRO A 141 11.30 -12.25 9.54
C PRO A 141 11.25 -12.83 8.12
N VAL A 142 10.95 -12.00 7.14
CA VAL A 142 10.95 -12.41 5.72
C VAL A 142 12.36 -12.25 5.16
N ALA A 143 12.83 -13.19 4.34
CA ALA A 143 14.07 -13.02 3.60
C ALA A 143 13.89 -11.90 2.57
N LEU A 144 14.54 -10.78 2.82
CA LEU A 144 14.40 -9.56 2.04
C LEU A 144 15.57 -9.42 1.07
N GLY A 145 15.27 -8.94 -0.16
CA GLY A 145 16.31 -8.52 -1.10
C GLY A 145 17.04 -7.25 -0.62
N THR A 146 17.84 -6.66 -1.49
CA THR A 146 18.54 -5.40 -1.19
C THR A 146 17.54 -4.33 -0.72
N PRO A 147 17.75 -3.72 0.46
CA PRO A 147 16.90 -2.63 0.93
C PRO A 147 16.90 -1.48 -0.06
N LEU A 148 15.71 -0.99 -0.40
CA LEU A 148 15.55 0.23 -1.20
C LEU A 148 15.85 1.45 -0.34
N GLU A 149 16.52 2.42 -0.94
CA GLU A 149 16.81 3.72 -0.33
C GLU A 149 15.84 4.80 -0.83
N LEU A 150 15.93 5.98 -0.22
CA LEU A 150 15.10 7.14 -0.59
C LEU A 150 15.19 7.48 -2.09
N ALA A 151 16.37 7.35 -2.69
CA ALA A 151 16.58 7.61 -4.11
C ALA A 151 15.79 6.65 -5.00
N ASP A 152 15.75 5.36 -4.66
CA ASP A 152 14.96 4.36 -5.38
C ASP A 152 13.47 4.69 -5.27
N HIS A 153 13.01 5.10 -4.08
CA HIS A 153 11.62 5.50 -3.88
C HIS A 153 11.24 6.77 -4.68
N LEU A 154 12.15 7.75 -4.79
CA LEU A 154 11.95 8.95 -5.62
C LEU A 154 11.77 8.58 -7.08
N HIS A 155 12.61 7.67 -7.58
CA HIS A 155 12.54 7.18 -8.95
C HIS A 155 11.26 6.38 -9.22
N ASP A 156 10.94 5.42 -8.35
CA ASP A 156 9.87 4.47 -8.57
C ASP A 156 8.47 5.06 -8.35
N LEU A 157 8.30 5.93 -7.35
CA LEU A 157 6.98 6.26 -6.81
C LEU A 157 6.49 7.66 -7.15
N ILE A 158 7.37 8.56 -7.64
CA ILE A 158 7.01 9.94 -7.95
C ILE A 158 6.95 10.16 -9.46
N HIS A 159 5.72 10.28 -9.97
CA HIS A 159 5.46 10.47 -11.40
C HIS A 159 4.50 11.65 -11.65
N PRO A 160 4.91 12.68 -12.43
CA PRO A 160 6.23 12.87 -13.04
C PRO A 160 7.33 13.14 -12.00
N HIS A 161 8.59 13.03 -12.42
CA HIS A 161 9.73 13.31 -11.54
C HIS A 161 9.68 14.76 -11.03
N PRO A 162 10.08 15.07 -9.78
CA PRO A 162 10.03 16.43 -9.23
C PRO A 162 10.74 17.49 -10.10
N LEU A 163 11.88 17.15 -10.70
CA LEU A 163 12.60 18.08 -11.59
C LEU A 163 11.82 18.39 -12.88
N GLU A 164 10.95 17.50 -13.35
CA GLU A 164 10.09 17.80 -14.48
C GLU A 164 9.03 18.86 -14.12
N LEU A 165 8.47 18.77 -12.89
CA LEU A 165 7.61 19.83 -12.35
C LEU A 165 8.38 21.15 -12.24
N ALA A 166 9.62 21.12 -11.73
CA ALA A 166 10.47 22.31 -11.60
C ALA A 166 10.72 23.01 -12.95
N VAL A 167 10.98 22.24 -14.02
CA VAL A 167 11.19 22.79 -15.37
C VAL A 167 9.90 23.37 -15.95
N ARG A 168 8.77 22.67 -15.81
CA ARG A 168 7.50 23.08 -16.42
C ARG A 168 6.78 24.19 -15.65
N VAL A 169 7.13 24.39 -14.39
CA VAL A 169 6.52 25.37 -13.49
C VAL A 169 7.62 26.13 -12.73
N PRO A 170 8.28 27.12 -13.37
CA PRO A 170 9.49 27.75 -12.84
C PRO A 170 9.33 28.40 -11.46
N GLU A 171 8.12 28.83 -11.10
CA GLU A 171 7.79 29.37 -9.76
C GLU A 171 8.11 28.38 -8.62
N PHE A 172 8.13 27.07 -8.88
CA PHE A 172 8.46 26.05 -7.88
C PHE A 172 9.89 25.52 -7.99
N HIS A 173 10.68 25.98 -8.97
CA HIS A 173 12.00 25.42 -9.30
C HIS A 173 12.93 25.36 -8.08
N THR A 174 13.23 26.53 -7.50
CA THR A 174 14.13 26.65 -6.35
C THR A 174 13.67 25.84 -5.16
N ARG A 175 12.36 25.83 -4.88
CA ARG A 175 11.78 25.10 -3.74
C ARG A 175 11.91 23.59 -3.90
N ILE A 176 11.70 23.07 -5.12
CA ILE A 176 11.85 21.65 -5.42
C ILE A 176 13.31 21.22 -5.28
N GLU A 177 14.25 21.99 -5.83
CA GLU A 177 15.68 21.68 -5.69
C GLU A 177 16.15 21.71 -4.22
N GLN A 178 15.70 22.70 -3.46
CA GLN A 178 15.98 22.80 -2.03
C GLN A 178 15.38 21.62 -1.26
N LEU A 179 14.14 21.23 -1.55
CA LEU A 179 13.47 20.10 -0.89
C LEU A 179 14.16 18.76 -1.21
N LEU A 180 14.54 18.53 -2.46
CA LEU A 180 15.33 17.35 -2.86
C LEU A 180 16.69 17.32 -2.17
N SER A 181 17.37 18.46 -2.10
CA SER A 181 18.66 18.59 -1.43
C SER A 181 18.54 18.34 0.08
N ALA A 182 17.50 18.88 0.71
CA ALA A 182 17.22 18.69 2.13
C ALA A 182 16.88 17.23 2.45
N LEU A 183 16.07 16.56 1.62
CA LEU A 183 15.79 15.14 1.71
C LEU A 183 17.07 14.30 1.66
N ALA A 184 17.93 14.54 0.66
CA ALA A 184 19.19 13.84 0.51
C ALA A 184 20.16 14.10 1.68
N ALA A 185 20.20 15.34 2.21
CA ALA A 185 21.02 15.68 3.35
C ALA A 185 20.55 14.98 4.63
N ARG A 186 19.23 14.94 4.89
CA ARG A 186 18.65 14.26 6.04
C ARG A 186 18.86 12.74 5.98
N GLU A 187 18.73 12.15 4.80
CA GLU A 187 19.00 10.72 4.60
C GLU A 187 20.47 10.37 4.91
N ARG A 188 21.41 11.21 4.47
CA ARG A 188 22.85 11.02 4.75
C ARG A 188 23.23 11.27 6.22
N ALA A 189 22.58 12.23 6.87
CA ALA A 189 22.88 12.59 8.26
C ALA A 189 22.32 11.60 9.28
N ALA A 190 21.36 10.76 8.88
CA ALA A 190 20.71 9.85 9.79
C ALA A 190 21.61 8.66 10.18
N PRO A 191 21.54 8.17 11.44
CA PRO A 191 22.37 7.07 11.91
C PRO A 191 22.23 5.81 11.04
N ARG A 192 23.36 5.17 10.74
CA ARG A 192 23.45 3.90 9.99
C ARG A 192 23.99 2.78 10.89
N PRO A 193 23.61 1.51 10.67
CA PRO A 193 22.67 1.06 9.62
C PRO A 193 21.21 1.38 9.97
N VAL A 194 20.42 1.70 8.96
CA VAL A 194 18.96 1.74 9.10
C VAL A 194 18.49 0.29 9.13
N ALA A 195 17.78 -0.11 10.18
CA ALA A 195 17.20 -1.44 10.26
C ALA A 195 16.14 -1.59 9.16
N ALA A 196 16.48 -2.34 8.11
CA ALA A 196 15.57 -2.59 7.01
C ALA A 196 14.47 -3.55 7.45
N ALA A 197 13.26 -3.31 6.96
CA ALA A 197 12.06 -4.06 7.26
C ALA A 197 11.26 -4.35 5.99
N PRO A 198 10.34 -5.33 6.02
CA PRO A 198 9.31 -5.45 4.99
C PRO A 198 8.48 -4.17 4.95
N ILE A 199 8.32 -3.55 3.78
CA ILE A 199 7.54 -2.33 3.59
C ILE A 199 6.50 -2.51 2.47
N HIS A 200 5.33 -1.92 2.68
CA HIS A 200 4.20 -1.95 1.76
C HIS A 200 4.30 -0.90 0.64
N ARG A 201 4.87 0.28 0.93
CA ARG A 201 5.08 1.43 0.01
C ARG A 201 3.84 2.16 -0.50
N ASP A 202 2.64 1.63 -0.25
CA ASP A 202 1.36 2.32 -0.49
C ASP A 202 0.37 2.18 0.69
N PHE A 203 0.89 2.16 1.92
CA PHE A 203 0.03 1.94 3.10
C PHE A 203 -0.91 3.14 3.34
N HIS A 204 -2.22 2.93 3.14
CA HIS A 204 -3.28 3.92 3.37
C HIS A 204 -4.66 3.28 3.62
N LEU A 205 -5.64 4.05 4.10
CA LEU A 205 -6.95 3.51 4.54
C LEU A 205 -7.70 2.69 3.48
N ARG A 206 -7.51 2.95 2.17
CA ARG A 206 -8.15 2.14 1.12
C ARG A 206 -7.52 0.74 0.92
N GLN A 207 -6.31 0.52 1.45
CA GLN A 207 -5.66 -0.79 1.42
C GLN A 207 -5.97 -1.65 2.65
N LEU A 208 -6.79 -1.14 3.58
CA LEU A 208 -7.03 -1.76 4.87
C LEU A 208 -8.50 -2.17 5.03
N PHE A 209 -8.71 -3.37 5.56
CA PHE A 209 -10.03 -3.89 5.93
C PHE A 209 -9.96 -4.48 7.34
N TYR A 210 -11.02 -4.31 8.11
CA TYR A 210 -11.16 -4.96 9.41
C TYR A 210 -12.22 -6.06 9.34
N GLY A 211 -11.86 -7.28 9.74
CA GLY A 211 -12.76 -8.42 9.71
C GLY A 211 -12.15 -9.62 10.42
N GLN A 212 -13.00 -10.46 11.03
CA GLN A 212 -12.54 -11.62 11.81
C GLN A 212 -11.51 -11.25 12.89
N GLN A 213 -11.69 -10.10 13.55
CA GLN A 213 -10.76 -9.55 14.55
C GLN A 213 -9.33 -9.27 14.04
N ARG A 214 -9.13 -9.23 12.72
CA ARG A 214 -7.84 -8.97 12.07
C ARG A 214 -7.87 -7.73 11.18
N VAL A 215 -6.69 -7.18 10.94
CA VAL A 215 -6.44 -6.08 10.00
C VAL A 215 -5.87 -6.66 8.72
N TRP A 216 -6.68 -6.68 7.68
CA TRP A 216 -6.30 -7.16 6.37
C TRP A 216 -5.67 -6.05 5.54
N LEU A 217 -4.44 -6.28 5.08
CA LEU A 217 -3.73 -5.38 4.17
C LEU A 217 -3.71 -5.99 2.76
N ILE A 218 -4.16 -5.22 1.77
CA ILE A 218 -4.25 -5.61 0.37
C ILE A 218 -3.28 -4.78 -0.50
N ASP A 219 -3.11 -5.19 -1.75
CA ASP A 219 -2.33 -4.48 -2.78
C ASP A 219 -0.81 -4.48 -2.56
N TRP A 220 -0.25 -5.68 -2.49
CA TRP A 220 1.19 -5.95 -2.29
C TRP A 220 2.08 -5.68 -3.52
N ASP A 221 1.59 -4.98 -4.56
CA ASP A 221 2.32 -4.81 -5.83
C ASP A 221 3.58 -3.95 -5.71
N LEU A 222 3.66 -3.12 -4.66
CA LEU A 222 4.81 -2.28 -4.36
C LEU A 222 5.64 -2.80 -3.20
N PHE A 223 5.35 -4.01 -2.70
CA PHE A 223 6.07 -4.61 -1.59
C PHE A 223 7.58 -4.63 -1.83
N ALA A 224 8.34 -4.26 -0.82
CA ALA A 224 9.80 -4.25 -0.89
C ALA A 224 10.42 -4.41 0.51
N CYS A 225 11.75 -4.39 0.53
CA CYS A 225 12.56 -4.17 1.73
C CYS A 225 13.00 -2.71 1.77
N GLY A 226 13.00 -2.08 2.94
CA GLY A 226 13.53 -0.73 3.09
C GLY A 226 13.29 -0.16 4.48
N ASP A 227 13.35 1.16 4.59
CA ASP A 227 13.10 1.85 5.85
C ASP A 227 11.60 1.83 6.22
N PRO A 228 11.22 1.25 7.38
CA PRO A 228 9.82 1.23 7.85
C PRO A 228 9.22 2.63 8.04
N ALA A 229 10.04 3.67 8.15
CA ALA A 229 9.58 5.04 8.29
C ALA A 229 8.83 5.53 7.05
N LEU A 230 9.02 4.87 5.89
CA LEU A 230 8.29 5.15 4.66
C LEU A 230 6.79 4.95 4.83
N ASP A 231 6.36 3.78 5.31
CA ASP A 231 4.93 3.49 5.45
C ASP A 231 4.28 4.34 6.54
N VAL A 232 5.00 4.58 7.64
CA VAL A 232 4.56 5.48 8.71
C VAL A 232 4.36 6.90 8.16
N GLY A 233 5.38 7.47 7.50
CA GLY A 233 5.32 8.80 6.94
C GLY A 233 4.21 8.95 5.88
N ASN A 234 4.07 7.95 5.01
CA ASN A 234 3.00 7.91 4.02
C ASN A 234 1.61 7.91 4.66
N PHE A 235 1.41 7.10 5.71
CA PHE A 235 0.13 7.01 6.38
C PHE A 235 -0.24 8.31 7.11
N LEU A 236 0.70 8.91 7.83
CA LEU A 236 0.48 10.17 8.52
C LEU A 236 0.06 11.28 7.54
N VAL A 237 0.75 11.39 6.40
CA VAL A 237 0.36 12.34 5.34
C VAL A 237 -1.01 12.01 4.77
N TYR A 238 -1.32 10.72 4.57
CA TYR A 238 -2.63 10.29 4.10
C TYR A 238 -3.75 10.73 5.07
N LEU A 239 -3.60 10.47 6.37
CA LEU A 239 -4.59 10.87 7.38
C LEU A 239 -4.80 12.40 7.40
N ARG A 240 -3.72 13.18 7.39
CA ARG A 240 -3.78 14.66 7.37
C ARG A 240 -4.42 15.24 6.12
N THR A 241 -4.36 14.53 4.99
CA THR A 241 -4.93 14.99 3.73
C THR A 241 -6.35 14.50 3.48
N HIS A 242 -6.86 13.52 4.25
CA HIS A 242 -8.16 12.90 3.99
C HIS A 242 -9.15 12.96 5.17
N LEU A 243 -8.72 13.21 6.41
CA LEU A 243 -9.59 13.15 7.58
C LEU A 243 -9.98 14.50 8.20
N GLY A 244 -9.52 15.62 7.63
CA GLY A 244 -9.88 16.97 8.06
C GLY A 244 -9.66 17.17 9.57
N ALA A 245 -10.67 17.64 10.29
CA ALA A 245 -10.60 17.89 11.74
C ALA A 245 -10.28 16.65 12.60
N ARG A 246 -10.38 15.43 12.05
CA ARG A 246 -10.04 14.19 12.77
C ARG A 246 -8.59 13.76 12.56
N ALA A 247 -7.83 14.45 11.72
CA ALA A 247 -6.49 14.05 11.31
C ALA A 247 -5.55 13.83 12.50
N ASP A 248 -5.42 14.81 13.39
CA ASP A 248 -4.45 14.73 14.50
C ASP A 248 -4.77 13.58 15.44
N ALA A 249 -6.04 13.48 15.86
CA ALA A 249 -6.47 12.37 16.70
C ALA A 249 -6.36 10.99 16.03
N ALA A 250 -6.43 10.92 14.69
CA ALA A 250 -6.21 9.69 13.94
C ALA A 250 -4.71 9.34 13.88
N CYS A 251 -3.85 10.32 13.67
CA CYS A 251 -2.39 10.18 13.73
C CYS A 251 -1.96 9.70 15.12
N ASP A 252 -2.45 10.33 16.19
CA ASP A 252 -2.11 9.95 17.57
C ASP A 252 -2.52 8.51 17.87
N ALA A 253 -3.75 8.12 17.47
CA ALA A 253 -4.24 6.77 17.67
C ALA A 253 -3.42 5.72 16.90
N PHE A 254 -3.08 6.03 15.64
CA PHE A 254 -2.22 5.18 14.82
C PHE A 254 -0.82 5.03 15.43
N LEU A 255 -0.17 6.13 15.80
CA LEU A 255 1.16 6.12 16.40
C LEU A 255 1.18 5.38 17.74
N ALA A 256 0.15 5.56 18.57
CA ALA A 256 0.00 4.81 19.81
C ALA A 256 -0.13 3.30 19.58
N GLY A 257 -0.72 2.88 18.46
CA GLY A 257 -0.74 1.48 18.03
C GLY A 257 0.62 0.99 17.55
N TYR A 258 1.25 1.78 16.69
CA TYR A 258 2.55 1.45 16.08
C TYR A 258 3.70 1.38 17.09
N CYS A 259 3.61 2.12 18.19
CA CYS A 259 4.66 2.17 19.22
C CYS A 259 4.42 1.25 20.42
N ALA A 260 3.37 0.41 20.40
CA ALA A 260 3.04 -0.43 21.54
C ALA A 260 4.19 -1.38 21.93
N ASP A 261 5.00 -1.82 20.97
CA ASP A 261 6.02 -2.86 21.17
C ASP A 261 7.48 -2.35 21.10
N HIS A 262 7.72 -1.10 21.57
CA HIS A 262 9.01 -0.46 21.92
C HIS A 262 10.08 -0.26 20.81
N ALA A 263 10.11 -1.04 19.73
CA ALA A 263 11.13 -0.93 18.67
C ALA A 263 10.97 0.31 17.73
N SER A 264 9.97 1.17 17.99
CA SER A 264 9.46 2.12 17.00
C SER A 264 10.09 3.52 17.04
N HIS A 265 10.90 3.85 18.05
CA HIS A 265 11.44 5.22 18.21
C HIS A 265 12.36 5.66 17.08
N ALA A 266 13.27 4.77 16.62
CA ALA A 266 14.16 5.07 15.51
C ALA A 266 13.39 5.31 14.19
N THR A 267 12.35 4.51 13.95
CA THR A 267 11.44 4.68 12.80
C THR A 267 10.72 6.03 12.88
N LEU A 268 10.18 6.40 14.04
CA LEU A 268 9.43 7.64 14.20
C LEU A 268 10.30 8.87 13.97
N HIS A 269 11.55 8.85 14.43
CA HIS A 269 12.53 9.92 14.22
C HIS A 269 12.81 10.18 12.74
N ARG A 270 12.76 9.12 11.91
CA ARG A 270 13.00 9.20 10.46
C ARG A 270 11.72 9.49 9.67
N SER A 271 10.55 9.32 10.28
CA SER A 271 9.26 9.53 9.61
C SER A 271 9.08 10.92 8.97
N PRO A 272 9.64 12.04 9.49
CA PRO A 272 9.56 13.34 8.82
C PRO A 272 10.18 13.37 7.41
N ILE A 273 11.25 12.59 7.16
CA ILE A 273 11.86 12.44 5.83
C ILE A 273 10.81 11.91 4.85
N TYR A 274 10.10 10.85 5.25
CA TYR A 274 9.11 10.20 4.40
C TYR A 274 7.77 10.95 4.34
N GLN A 275 7.44 11.76 5.35
CA GLN A 275 6.33 12.72 5.24
C GLN A 275 6.63 13.77 4.17
N ALA A 276 7.85 14.34 4.17
CA ALA A 276 8.29 15.29 3.16
C ALA A 276 8.30 14.67 1.75
N PHE A 277 8.85 13.47 1.62
CA PHE A 277 8.78 12.67 0.40
C PHE A 277 7.33 12.47 -0.09
N THR A 278 6.40 12.07 0.79
CA THR A 278 5.01 11.84 0.39
C THR A 278 4.31 13.15 0.01
N TYR A 279 4.61 14.28 0.67
CA TYR A 279 4.11 15.58 0.21
C TYR A 279 4.66 15.97 -1.16
N LEU A 280 5.95 15.74 -1.43
CA LEU A 280 6.52 15.95 -2.77
C LEU A 280 5.86 15.05 -3.83
N ARG A 281 5.62 13.77 -3.49
CA ARG A 281 4.86 12.84 -4.34
C ARG A 281 3.45 13.35 -4.63
N LEU A 282 2.77 13.90 -3.63
CA LEU A 282 1.45 14.50 -3.81
C LEU A 282 1.50 15.76 -4.67
N ALA A 283 2.52 16.62 -4.53
CA ALA A 283 2.72 17.79 -5.37
C ALA A 283 2.82 17.39 -6.85
N CYS A 284 3.71 16.45 -7.19
CA CYS A 284 3.82 15.92 -8.55
C CYS A 284 2.51 15.28 -9.04
N LYS A 285 1.78 14.58 -8.16
CA LYS A 285 0.46 14.03 -8.50
C LYS A 285 -0.56 15.13 -8.83
N ARG A 286 -0.58 16.26 -8.10
CA ARG A 286 -1.47 17.39 -8.39
C ARG A 286 -1.11 18.06 -9.72
N PHE A 287 0.19 18.23 -9.96
CA PHE A 287 0.68 18.72 -11.24
C PHE A 287 0.28 17.81 -12.42
N ARG A 288 0.37 16.49 -12.26
CA ARG A 288 -0.02 15.53 -13.30
C ARG A 288 -1.52 15.54 -13.60
N LEU A 289 -2.35 15.64 -12.56
CA LEU A 289 -3.80 15.55 -12.70
C LEU A 289 -4.45 16.88 -13.07
N GLN A 290 -3.78 18.01 -12.83
CA GLN A 290 -4.23 19.38 -13.15
C GLN A 290 -5.70 19.66 -12.78
N GLY A 291 -6.14 19.18 -11.62
CA GLY A 291 -7.47 19.49 -11.10
C GLY A 291 -7.65 20.98 -10.78
N GLN A 292 -8.83 21.34 -10.28
CA GLN A 292 -9.11 22.72 -9.86
C GLN A 292 -8.08 23.21 -8.83
N CYS A 293 -7.57 24.44 -9.01
CA CYS A 293 -6.56 25.05 -8.14
C CYS A 293 -5.29 24.19 -7.95
N TRP A 294 -4.90 23.39 -8.96
CA TRP A 294 -3.76 22.47 -8.81
C TRP A 294 -2.46 23.18 -8.42
N ARG A 295 -2.23 24.42 -8.85
CA ARG A 295 -1.05 25.21 -8.46
C ARG A 295 -1.02 25.50 -6.97
N ASP A 296 -2.11 26.00 -6.40
CA ASP A 296 -2.24 26.25 -4.96
C ASP A 296 -2.10 24.95 -4.16
N GLN A 297 -2.57 23.83 -4.70
CA GLN A 297 -2.40 22.52 -4.10
C GLN A 297 -0.94 22.07 -4.14
N VAL A 298 -0.22 22.25 -5.26
CA VAL A 298 1.23 21.98 -5.36
C VAL A 298 1.98 22.80 -4.32
N ASP A 299 1.76 24.11 -4.30
CA ASP A 299 2.36 25.05 -3.37
C ASP A 299 2.13 24.65 -1.90
N THR A 300 0.90 24.26 -1.57
CA THR A 300 0.54 23.75 -0.24
C THR A 300 1.26 22.45 0.10
N MET A 301 1.39 21.52 -0.84
CA MET A 301 2.12 20.28 -0.60
C MET A 301 3.62 20.55 -0.40
N LEU A 302 4.23 21.41 -1.21
CA LEU A 302 5.64 21.80 -1.05
C LEU A 302 5.89 22.45 0.32
N ARG A 303 5.03 23.39 0.74
CA ARG A 303 5.14 24.03 2.07
C ARG A 303 5.10 23.02 3.20
N ARG A 304 4.21 22.03 3.11
CA ARG A 304 4.09 20.98 4.12
C ARG A 304 5.30 20.06 4.11
N GLY A 305 5.84 19.74 2.93
CA GLY A 305 7.07 18.96 2.82
C GLY A 305 8.29 19.66 3.42
N GLU A 306 8.43 20.96 3.16
CA GLU A 306 9.48 21.82 3.75
C GLU A 306 9.36 21.85 5.28
N ALA A 307 8.14 22.04 5.81
CA ALA A 307 7.90 22.09 7.25
C ALA A 307 8.28 20.78 7.97
N CYS A 308 8.15 19.62 7.31
CA CYS A 308 8.59 18.34 7.86
C CYS A 308 10.11 18.26 8.08
N LEU A 309 10.90 19.03 7.34
CA LEU A 309 12.37 19.01 7.40
C LEU A 309 12.97 20.25 8.10
N ALA A 310 12.13 21.12 8.67
CA ALA A 310 12.57 22.36 9.31
C ALA A 310 12.98 22.19 10.79
N GLY A 311 12.64 21.06 11.43
CA GLY A 311 13.07 20.68 12.79
C GLY A 311 14.18 19.64 12.79
#